data_AF-A0A7V5VNY6-F1
#
_entry.id   AF-A0A7V5VNY6-F1
#
_cell.length_a   1.000
_cell.length_b   1.000
_cell.length_c   1.000
_cell.angle_alpha   90.00
_cell.angle_beta   90.00
_cell.angle_gamma   90.00
#
_symmetry.space_group_name_H-M   'P 1'
#
loop_
_entity.id
_entity.type
_entity.pdbx_description
1 polymer ?
#
loop_
_entity_poly.entity_id
_entity_poly.type
_entity_poly.pdbx_seq_one_letter_code
_entity_poly.pdbx_strand_id
1 'polypeptide(L)'
;MKMRLYYRADKGAQLGELRGMLEELAARGVRLEMVETSALSDEALMKAYIEAVMPSVVRKYRVRQVFGSKRHPGRFFGKEVPALVIYDEKGHPIDIYPHEENGQVIPIKAFLEGFLRRFAEPSEALRAAARMDERRARIGPIGIKASELIREGRRR
;
A
#
# COMPACT_ATOMS: atom_id res chain seq x y z
N MET A 1 4.11 8.68 4.38
CA MET A 1 2.92 7.94 3.85
C MET A 1 2.25 7.13 4.97
N LYS A 2 0.91 7.08 4.97
CA LYS A 2 0.11 6.33 5.97
C LYS A 2 -0.85 5.37 5.25
N MET A 3 -1.08 4.19 5.82
CA MET A 3 -2.06 3.22 5.35
C MET A 3 -3.06 2.91 6.45
N ARG A 4 -4.35 2.85 6.11
CA ARG A 4 -5.42 2.47 7.02
C ARG A 4 -6.20 1.28 6.47
N LEU A 5 -6.26 0.19 7.22
CA LEU A 5 -7.08 -0.97 6.87
C LEU A 5 -8.38 -0.95 7.68
N TYR A 6 -9.52 -0.88 7.00
CA TYR A 6 -10.83 -1.13 7.57
C TYR A 6 -11.19 -2.60 7.36
N TYR A 7 -11.50 -3.29 8.44
CA TYR A 7 -11.78 -4.72 8.41
C TYR A 7 -12.85 -5.12 9.41
N ARG A 8 -13.30 -6.37 9.29
CA ARG A 8 -14.21 -7.01 10.23
C ARG A 8 -13.65 -8.38 10.62
N ALA A 9 -13.33 -8.57 11.89
CA ALA A 9 -12.62 -9.75 12.38
C ALA A 9 -13.33 -11.09 12.08
N ASP A 10 -14.66 -11.12 12.06
CA ASP A 10 -15.49 -12.30 11.83
C ASP A 10 -15.64 -12.69 10.34
N LYS A 11 -15.15 -11.86 9.41
CA LYS A 11 -15.29 -12.08 7.96
C LYS A 11 -13.97 -12.26 7.21
N GLY A 12 -12.83 -12.24 7.90
CA GLY A 12 -11.51 -12.16 7.26
C GLY A 12 -10.64 -13.42 7.40
N ALA A 13 -10.91 -14.49 6.64
CA ALA A 13 -9.95 -15.62 6.53
C ALA A 13 -8.59 -15.18 5.92
N GLN A 14 -8.60 -14.13 5.09
CA GLN A 14 -7.42 -13.55 4.44
C GLN A 14 -6.72 -12.48 5.30
N LEU A 15 -7.25 -12.16 6.48
CA LEU A 15 -6.75 -11.06 7.31
C LEU A 15 -5.35 -11.35 7.85
N GLY A 16 -5.05 -12.61 8.18
CA GLY A 16 -3.74 -13.00 8.72
C GLY A 16 -2.59 -12.74 7.74
N GLU A 17 -2.77 -13.11 6.47
CA GLU A 17 -1.77 -12.85 5.43
C GLU A 17 -1.59 -11.34 5.17
N LEU A 18 -2.70 -10.61 5.04
CA LEU A 18 -2.66 -9.16 4.83
C LEU A 18 -1.99 -8.44 6.01
N ARG A 19 -2.26 -8.89 7.25
CA ARG A 19 -1.64 -8.34 8.46
C ARG A 19 -0.13 -8.53 8.45
N GLY A 20 0.36 -9.72 8.11
CA GLY A 20 1.79 -9.97 7.99
C GLY A 20 2.48 -9.05 6.98
N MET A 21 1.87 -8.86 5.80
CA MET A 21 2.38 -7.93 4.78
C MET A 21 2.39 -6.47 5.26
N LEU A 22 1.34 -6.05 5.97
CA LEU A 22 1.23 -4.68 6.50
C LEU A 22 2.19 -4.42 7.65
N GLU A 23 2.42 -5.40 8.52
CA GLU A 23 3.42 -5.34 9.60
C GLU A 23 4.84 -5.25 9.02
N GLU A 24 5.14 -5.99 7.96
CA GLU A 24 6.42 -5.88 7.25
C GLU A 24 6.61 -4.47 6.66
N LEU A 25 5.56 -3.85 6.12
CA LEU A 25 5.61 -2.46 5.67
C LEU A 25 5.79 -1.47 6.83
N ALA A 26 5.18 -1.75 7.98
CA ALA A 26 5.35 -0.94 9.17
C ALA A 26 6.81 -0.99 9.67
N ALA A 27 7.44 -2.16 9.65
CA ALA A 27 8.86 -2.32 9.97
C ALA A 27 9.78 -1.56 8.99
N ARG A 28 9.30 -1.29 7.77
CA ARG A 28 9.99 -0.50 6.74
C ARG A 28 9.66 1.00 6.79
N GLY A 29 8.95 1.46 7.82
CA GLY A 29 8.67 2.88 8.09
C GLY A 29 7.33 3.40 7.60
N VAL A 30 6.42 2.54 7.10
CA VAL A 30 5.06 2.95 6.74
C VAL A 30 4.18 3.05 8.00
N ARG A 31 3.46 4.17 8.16
CA ARG A 31 2.52 4.28 9.29
C ARG A 31 1.28 3.46 9.00
N LEU A 32 1.03 2.43 9.81
CA LEU A 32 -0.13 1.54 9.68
C LEU A 32 -1.18 1.85 10.76
N GLU A 33 -2.46 1.86 10.36
CA GLU A 33 -3.61 1.93 11.26
C GLU A 33 -4.61 0.84 10.88
N MET A 34 -5.03 0.03 11.84
CA MET A 34 -6.04 -1.02 11.63
C MET A 34 -7.31 -0.64 12.38
N VAL A 35 -8.43 -0.53 11.66
CA VAL A 35 -9.73 -0.11 12.19
C VAL A 35 -10.73 -1.25 12.05
N GLU A 36 -11.15 -1.79 13.20
CA GLU A 36 -12.21 -2.77 13.29
C GLU A 36 -13.58 -2.08 13.14
N THR A 37 -14.29 -2.42 12.07
CA THR A 37 -15.52 -1.71 11.67
C THR A 37 -16.75 -2.17 12.44
N SER A 38 -16.72 -3.31 13.12
CA SER A 38 -17.84 -3.74 13.99
C SER A 38 -18.09 -2.78 15.15
N ALA A 39 -17.09 -1.99 15.55
CA ALA A 39 -17.20 -0.96 16.58
C ALA A 39 -17.66 0.41 16.05
N LEU A 40 -17.78 0.58 14.73
CA LEU A 40 -18.17 1.85 14.11
C LEU A 40 -19.67 1.91 13.84
N SER A 41 -20.26 3.09 14.01
CA SER A 41 -21.61 3.35 13.53
C SER A 41 -21.65 3.36 12.01
N ASP A 42 -22.82 3.08 11.44
CA ASP A 42 -23.04 3.11 9.99
C ASP A 42 -22.74 4.50 9.39
N GLU A 43 -23.03 5.56 10.14
CA GLU A 43 -22.73 6.94 9.75
C GLU A 43 -21.22 7.21 9.70
N ALA A 44 -20.48 6.80 10.73
CA ALA A 44 -19.02 6.95 10.76
C ALA A 44 -18.35 6.16 9.64
N LEU A 45 -18.85 4.95 9.37
CA LEU A 45 -18.35 4.12 8.28
C LEU A 45 -18.67 4.71 6.90
N MET A 46 -19.86 5.25 6.72
CA MET A 46 -20.25 5.94 5.48
C MET A 46 -19.38 7.19 5.25
N LYS A 47 -19.11 7.97 6.30
CA LYS A 47 -18.20 9.11 6.23
C LYS A 47 -16.78 8.68 5.82
N ALA A 48 -16.25 7.64 6.46
CA ALA A 48 -14.94 7.08 6.11
C ALA A 48 -14.89 6.60 4.65
N TYR A 49 -15.96 5.97 4.16
CA TYR A 49 -16.08 5.56 2.77
C TYR A 49 -16.08 6.77 1.82
N ILE A 50 -16.88 7.80 2.09
CA ILE A 50 -16.97 9.01 1.25
C ILE A 50 -15.60 9.69 1.13
N GLU A 51 -14.87 9.82 2.23
CA GLU A 51 -13.51 10.36 2.21
C GLU A 51 -12.57 9.48 1.38
N ALA A 52 -12.62 8.15 1.58
CA ALA A 52 -11.72 7.22 0.94
C ALA A 52 -11.91 7.07 -0.57
N VAL A 53 -13.11 7.36 -1.12
CA VAL A 53 -13.37 7.28 -2.56
C VAL A 53 -12.97 8.53 -3.34
N MET A 54 -12.64 9.64 -2.69
CA MET A 54 -12.21 10.88 -3.35
C MET A 54 -11.13 10.69 -4.44
N PRO A 55 -10.11 9.84 -4.25
CA PRO A 55 -9.08 9.64 -5.27
C PRO A 55 -9.61 8.98 -6.54
N SER A 56 -10.71 8.21 -6.46
CA SER A 56 -11.28 7.51 -7.61
C SER A 56 -11.83 8.46 -8.66
N VAL A 57 -12.25 9.67 -8.25
CA VAL A 57 -12.72 10.72 -9.17
C VAL A 57 -11.56 11.23 -10.03
N VAL A 58 -10.39 11.43 -9.42
CA VAL A 58 -9.19 11.95 -10.10
C VAL A 58 -8.53 10.87 -10.95
N ARG A 59 -8.41 9.65 -10.41
CA ARG A 59 -7.68 8.53 -11.01
C ARG A 59 -8.54 7.63 -11.90
N LYS A 60 -9.84 7.91 -12.02
CA LYS A 60 -10.82 7.27 -12.93
C LYS A 60 -10.98 5.74 -12.77
N TYR A 61 -10.72 5.19 -11.59
CA TYR A 61 -11.06 3.80 -11.26
C TYR A 61 -12.42 3.70 -10.54
N ARG A 62 -13.02 2.51 -10.57
CA ARG A 62 -14.36 2.25 -10.01
C ARG A 62 -14.24 1.62 -8.63
N VAL A 63 -14.75 2.33 -7.63
CA VAL A 63 -14.77 1.86 -6.23
C VAL A 63 -16.18 1.48 -5.78
N ARG A 64 -17.18 2.19 -6.33
CA ARG A 64 -18.58 2.09 -5.91
C ARG A 64 -19.16 0.68 -6.02
N GLN A 65 -18.83 -0.04 -7.09
CA GLN A 65 -19.34 -1.39 -7.35
C GLN A 65 -18.52 -2.47 -6.63
N VAL A 66 -17.32 -2.13 -6.17
CA VAL A 66 -16.47 -3.04 -5.38
C VAL A 66 -16.97 -3.10 -3.94
N PHE A 67 -17.29 -1.95 -3.34
CA PHE A 67 -17.79 -1.88 -1.96
C PHE A 67 -19.31 -1.79 -1.85
N GLY A 68 -20.06 -2.13 -2.91
CA GLY A 68 -21.50 -2.01 -2.86
C GLY A 68 -22.17 -2.22 -4.22
N SER A 69 -23.40 -1.72 -4.33
CA SER A 69 -24.18 -1.79 -5.57
C SER A 69 -24.37 -0.40 -6.17
N LYS A 70 -24.91 -0.35 -7.39
CA LYS A 70 -25.32 0.92 -8.02
C LYS A 70 -26.28 1.71 -7.11
N ARG A 71 -27.17 1.05 -6.38
CA ARG A 71 -28.18 1.69 -5.51
C ARG A 71 -27.68 1.93 -4.08
N HIS A 72 -26.75 1.11 -3.59
CA HIS A 72 -26.22 1.18 -2.23
C HIS A 72 -24.68 1.22 -2.26
N PRO A 73 -24.07 2.39 -2.51
CA PRO A 73 -22.62 2.55 -2.48
C PRO A 73 -22.07 2.33 -1.06
N GLY A 74 -20.87 1.75 -0.94
CA GLY A 74 -20.18 1.62 0.35
C GLY A 74 -20.76 0.61 1.34
N ARG A 75 -21.87 -0.07 1.02
CA ARG A 75 -22.54 -1.05 1.89
C ARG A 75 -21.59 -2.12 2.44
N PHE A 76 -20.62 -2.53 1.65
CA PHE A 76 -19.67 -3.60 1.97
C PHE A 76 -18.33 -3.09 2.50
N PHE A 77 -18.10 -1.78 2.51
CA PHE A 77 -16.83 -1.15 2.90
C PHE A 77 -16.44 -1.54 4.33
N GLY A 78 -15.32 -2.24 4.47
CA GLY A 78 -14.76 -2.69 5.74
C GLY A 78 -15.59 -3.74 6.50
N LYS A 79 -16.82 -4.04 6.06
CA LYS A 79 -17.74 -5.01 6.66
C LYS A 79 -17.61 -6.40 6.01
N GLU A 80 -17.97 -6.47 4.74
CA GLU A 80 -17.90 -7.71 3.95
C GLU A 80 -16.63 -7.74 3.09
N VAL A 81 -16.19 -6.56 2.65
CA VAL A 81 -14.97 -6.39 1.85
C VAL A 81 -14.00 -5.53 2.65
N PRO A 82 -12.82 -6.07 3.06
CA PRO A 82 -11.81 -5.26 3.71
C PRO A 82 -11.36 -4.13 2.78
N ALA A 83 -11.08 -2.96 3.34
CA ALA A 83 -10.70 -1.79 2.57
C ALA A 83 -9.38 -1.21 3.07
N LEU A 84 -8.37 -1.15 2.21
CA LEU A 84 -7.10 -0.48 2.47
C LEU A 84 -7.10 0.90 1.83
N VAL A 85 -6.98 1.94 2.64
CA VAL A 85 -6.90 3.34 2.19
C VAL A 85 -5.49 3.85 2.39
N ILE A 86 -4.92 4.44 1.34
CA ILE A 86 -3.57 5.00 1.33
C ILE A 86 -3.68 6.50 1.44
N TYR A 87 -2.92 7.09 2.35
CA TYR A 87 -2.86 8.51 2.62
C TYR A 87 -1.47 9.08 2.34
N ASP A 88 -1.43 10.27 1.79
CA ASP A 88 -0.21 11.07 1.70
C ASP A 88 0.23 11.58 3.09
N GLU A 89 1.29 12.39 3.11
CA GLU A 89 1.82 12.96 4.35
C GLU A 89 0.97 14.09 4.92
N LYS A 90 0.12 14.70 4.10
CA LYS A 90 -0.85 15.74 4.49
C LYS A 90 -2.15 15.14 5.03
N GLY A 91 -2.31 13.82 4.96
CA GLY A 91 -3.50 13.11 5.42
C GLY A 91 -4.61 13.04 4.38
N HIS A 92 -4.33 13.35 3.12
CA HIS A 92 -5.28 13.17 2.03
C HIS A 92 -5.25 11.74 1.52
N PRO A 93 -6.42 11.10 1.30
CA PRO A 93 -6.46 9.81 0.63
C PRO A 93 -5.92 9.98 -0.79
N ILE A 94 -5.07 9.05 -1.22
CA ILE A 94 -4.46 9.01 -2.56
C ILE A 94 -4.81 7.71 -3.30
N ASP A 95 -5.19 6.67 -2.58
CA ASP A 95 -5.68 5.43 -3.17
C ASP A 95 -6.55 4.62 -2.21
N ILE A 96 -7.34 3.70 -2.76
CA ILE A 96 -8.17 2.75 -2.02
C ILE A 96 -8.16 1.39 -2.72
N TYR A 97 -8.03 0.32 -1.95
CA TYR A 97 -8.09 -1.05 -2.42
C TYR A 97 -9.09 -1.89 -1.61
N PRO A 98 -9.74 -2.90 -2.21
CA PRO A 98 -9.74 -3.17 -3.64
C PRO A 98 -10.45 -2.08 -4.46
N HIS A 99 -10.04 -1.90 -5.71
CA HIS A 99 -10.75 -1.08 -6.69
C HIS A 99 -10.74 -1.77 -8.06
N GLU A 100 -11.65 -1.37 -8.95
CA GLU A 100 -11.69 -1.84 -10.33
C GLU A 100 -11.08 -0.80 -11.28
N GLU A 101 -10.03 -1.19 -11.99
CA GLU A 101 -9.36 -0.38 -13.01
C GLU A 101 -9.37 -1.16 -14.33
N ASN A 102 -9.81 -0.53 -15.43
CA ASN A 102 -9.91 -1.16 -16.76
C ASN A 102 -10.66 -2.51 -16.77
N GLY A 103 -11.71 -2.64 -15.95
CA GLY A 103 -12.51 -3.87 -15.85
C GLY A 103 -11.87 -4.99 -15.03
N GLN A 104 -10.72 -4.75 -14.41
CA GLN A 104 -10.06 -5.71 -13.52
C GLN A 104 -10.08 -5.20 -12.08
N VAL A 105 -10.45 -6.10 -11.15
CA VAL A 105 -10.37 -5.81 -9.72
C VAL A 105 -8.93 -5.98 -9.26
N ILE A 106 -8.34 -4.91 -8.73
CA ILE A 106 -7.02 -4.93 -8.10
C ILE A 106 -7.22 -5.21 -6.60
N PRO A 107 -6.88 -6.42 -6.10
CA PRO A 107 -7.05 -6.76 -4.70
C PRO A 107 -5.97 -6.10 -3.82
N ILE A 108 -6.26 -5.96 -2.52
CA ILE A 108 -5.32 -5.45 -1.52
C ILE A 108 -4.00 -6.24 -1.58
N LYS A 109 -4.07 -7.57 -1.66
CA LYS A 109 -2.91 -8.46 -1.73
C LYS A 109 -1.98 -8.11 -2.90
N ALA A 110 -2.52 -7.96 -4.11
CA ALA A 110 -1.71 -7.64 -5.30
C ALA A 110 -1.02 -6.28 -5.14
N PHE A 111 -1.70 -5.29 -4.56
CA PHE A 111 -1.08 -4.01 -4.24
C PHE A 111 0.07 -4.18 -3.23
N LEU A 112 -0.17 -4.87 -2.11
CA LEU A 112 0.83 -5.05 -1.06
C LEU A 112 2.05 -5.83 -1.54
N GLU A 113 1.87 -6.89 -2.33
CA GLU A 113 2.96 -7.64 -2.95
C GLU A 113 3.80 -6.75 -3.88
N GLY A 114 3.15 -5.99 -4.76
CA GLY A 114 3.84 -5.05 -5.65
C GLY A 114 4.58 -3.96 -4.87
N PHE A 115 3.98 -3.48 -3.78
CA PHE A 115 4.56 -2.46 -2.92
C PHE A 115 5.78 -3.00 -2.15
N LEU A 116 5.68 -4.19 -1.54
CA LEU A 116 6.79 -4.86 -0.86
C LEU A 116 7.95 -5.16 -1.80
N ARG A 117 7.67 -5.59 -3.04
CA ARG A 117 8.70 -5.76 -4.07
C ARG A 117 9.44 -4.46 -4.34
N ARG A 118 8.75 -3.33 -4.48
CA ARG A 118 9.41 -2.01 -4.68
C ARG A 118 10.31 -1.60 -3.52
N PHE A 119 10.03 -2.06 -2.29
CA PHE A 119 10.92 -1.86 -1.15
C PHE A 119 12.08 -2.86 -1.09
N ALA A 120 11.91 -4.07 -1.65
CA ALA A 120 12.96 -5.07 -1.73
C ALA A 120 13.96 -4.80 -2.87
N GLU A 121 13.49 -4.17 -3.95
CA GLU A 121 14.34 -3.85 -5.09
C GLU A 121 15.31 -2.70 -4.75
N PRO A 122 16.64 -2.91 -4.89
CA PRO A 122 17.58 -1.80 -4.82
C PRO A 122 17.20 -0.76 -5.86
N SER A 123 17.23 0.53 -5.48
CA SER A 123 16.96 1.61 -6.42
C SER A 123 17.82 1.46 -7.68
N GLU A 124 17.36 1.95 -8.84
CA GLU A 124 18.16 1.87 -10.08
C GLU A 124 19.59 2.41 -9.89
N ALA A 125 19.76 3.43 -9.06
CA ALA A 125 21.06 3.96 -8.67
C ALA A 125 21.94 2.93 -7.92
N LEU A 126 21.36 2.14 -7.01
CA LEU A 126 22.05 1.05 -6.31
C LEU A 126 22.37 -0.12 -7.25
N ARG A 127 21.48 -0.44 -8.19
CA ARG A 127 21.73 -1.44 -9.24
C ARG A 127 22.84 -0.99 -10.18
N ALA A 128 22.84 0.28 -10.59
CA ALA A 128 23.89 0.87 -11.41
C ALA A 128 25.23 0.89 -10.67
N ALA A 129 25.22 1.22 -9.38
CA ALA A 129 26.41 1.17 -8.52
C ALA A 129 26.93 -0.26 -8.32
N ALA A 130 26.05 -1.25 -8.15
CA ALA A 130 26.45 -2.66 -8.09
C ALA A 130 27.11 -3.12 -9.40
N ARG A 131 26.58 -2.72 -10.56
CA ARG A 131 27.23 -3.00 -11.87
C ARG A 131 28.58 -2.29 -12.00
N MET A 132 28.70 -1.07 -11.47
CA MET A 132 29.98 -0.36 -11.43
C MET A 132 30.97 -1.07 -10.50
N ASP A 133 30.51 -1.59 -9.36
CA ASP A 133 31.32 -2.37 -8.41
C ASP A 133 31.79 -3.71 -9.01
N GLU A 134 30.94 -4.42 -9.76
CA GLU A 134 31.33 -5.62 -10.51
C GLU A 134 32.40 -5.33 -11.57
N ARG A 135 32.25 -4.22 -12.32
CA ARG A 135 33.28 -3.77 -13.26
C ARG A 135 34.58 -3.42 -12.55
N ARG A 136 34.51 -2.74 -11.40
CA ARG A 136 35.68 -2.38 -10.58
C ARG A 136 36.40 -3.60 -10.02
N ALA A 137 35.66 -4.62 -9.56
CA ALA A 137 36.22 -5.89 -9.09
C ALA A 137 37.04 -6.62 -10.18
N ARG A 138 36.70 -6.45 -11.45
CA ARG A 138 37.43 -7.04 -12.59
C ARG A 138 38.71 -6.27 -12.95
N ILE A 139 38.84 -5.00 -12.55
CA ILE A 139 39.95 -4.11 -12.92
C ILE A 139 40.96 -3.94 -11.77
N GLY A 140 40.57 -4.27 -10.53
CA GLY A 140 41.42 -4.25 -9.33
C GLY A 140 40.78 -3.45 -8.18
N PRO A 141 40.92 -3.86 -6.91
CA PRO A 141 40.18 -3.26 -5.80
C PRO A 141 40.74 -1.88 -5.42
N ILE A 142 39.92 -0.84 -5.58
CA ILE A 142 40.09 0.46 -4.92
C ILE A 142 39.10 0.44 -3.74
N GLY A 143 39.60 0.75 -2.53
CA GLY A 143 39.09 0.23 -1.25
C GLY A 143 37.68 0.59 -0.78
N ILE A 144 36.79 1.16 -1.60
CA ILE A 144 35.40 1.47 -1.22
C ILE A 144 34.43 1.15 -2.37
N LYS A 145 33.37 0.42 -2.07
CA LYS A 145 32.29 0.08 -3.02
C LYS A 145 31.39 1.29 -3.28
N ALA A 146 31.06 1.55 -4.54
CA ALA A 146 30.13 2.60 -4.95
C ALA A 146 28.74 2.39 -4.34
N SER A 147 28.32 1.13 -4.19
CA SER A 147 27.06 0.76 -3.53
C SER A 147 27.02 1.15 -2.05
N GLU A 148 28.15 1.15 -1.36
CA GLU A 148 28.26 1.56 0.05
C GLU A 148 28.17 3.09 0.19
N LEU A 149 28.84 3.83 -0.68
CA LEU A 149 28.79 5.30 -0.72
C LEU A 149 27.35 5.84 -0.90
N ILE A 150 26.57 5.22 -1.79
CA ILE A 150 25.17 5.63 -2.03
C ILE A 150 24.27 5.30 -0.82
N ARG A 151 24.55 4.18 -0.14
CA ARG A 151 23.77 3.76 1.03
C ARG A 151 24.00 4.68 2.22
N GLU A 152 25.22 5.19 2.38
CA GLU A 152 25.60 6.12 3.43
C GLU A 152 25.03 7.54 3.19
N GLY A 153 25.04 8.02 1.95
CA GLY A 153 24.47 9.33 1.60
C GLY A 153 22.95 9.45 1.81
N ARG A 154 22.23 8.33 1.88
CA ARG A 154 20.76 8.29 2.08
C ARG A 154 20.33 8.27 3.56
N ARG A 155 21.29 8.19 4.50
CA ARG A 155 21.05 8.20 5.96
C ARG A 155 21.25 9.58 6.60
N ARG A 156 21.72 10.58 5.85
CA ARG A 156 21.79 11.99 6.25
C ARG A 156 20.58 12.75 5.72
#